data_AF-A0A961RQ61-F1
#
_entry.id   AF-A0A961RQ61-F1
#
_cell.length_a   1.000
_cell.length_b   1.000
_cell.length_c   1.000
_cell.angle_alpha   90.00
_cell.angle_beta   90.00
_cell.angle_gamma   90.00
#
_symmetry.space_group_name_H-M   'P 1'
#
loop_
_entity.id
_entity.type
_entity.pdbx_description
1 polymer ?
#
loop_
_entity_poly.entity_id
_entity_poly.type
_entity_poly.pdbx_seq_one_letter_code
_entity_poly.pdbx_strand_id
1 'polypeptide(L)'
;MASTELSGDRGGVSAASWFYDPKIRGIVYQVLVFVGLVAFVWWITNNTIENLRQANIASGYDFLNGRAGFDIGQTPIEYTSDSTYGRAFIVGMINTVIVAFFGILTATIVG
;
A
#
# COMPACT_ATOMS: atom_id res chain seq x y z
N MET A 1 17.98 -46.83 57.90
CA MET A 1 18.74 -46.72 56.63
C MET A 1 17.72 -46.41 55.53
N ALA A 2 17.24 -45.19 55.30
CA ALA A 2 17.84 -43.85 55.25
C ALA A 2 18.80 -43.63 54.05
N SER A 3 18.20 -43.20 52.92
CA SER A 3 18.72 -42.41 51.79
C SER A 3 17.78 -42.72 50.59
N THR A 4 16.75 -41.93 50.27
CA THR A 4 16.81 -40.65 49.52
C THR A 4 17.90 -40.67 48.45
N GLU A 5 17.58 -40.17 47.24
CA GLU A 5 18.44 -39.55 46.20
C GLU A 5 17.94 -40.02 44.81
N LEU A 6 16.88 -39.42 44.25
CA LEU A 6 16.98 -38.25 43.36
C LEU A 6 18.18 -38.33 42.40
N SER A 7 17.98 -38.92 41.23
CA SER A 7 18.77 -38.62 40.04
C SER A 7 18.00 -39.17 38.84
N GLY A 8 17.09 -38.45 38.23
CA GLY A 8 17.21 -37.08 37.77
C GLY A 8 16.68 -37.16 36.35
N ASP A 9 15.40 -36.86 36.18
CA ASP A 9 14.79 -36.62 34.88
C ASP A 9 15.53 -35.44 34.25
N ARG A 10 16.62 -35.74 33.52
CA ARG A 10 17.27 -34.77 32.65
C ARG A 10 16.52 -34.78 31.33
N GLY A 11 15.24 -34.42 31.40
CA GLY A 11 14.56 -33.70 30.33
C GLY A 11 15.25 -32.35 30.14
N GLY A 12 16.51 -32.39 29.68
CA GLY A 12 17.23 -31.22 29.22
C GLY A 12 16.49 -30.75 27.99
N VAL A 13 15.57 -29.81 28.19
CA VAL A 13 14.90 -29.10 27.10
C VAL A 13 16.02 -28.60 26.19
N SER A 14 16.11 -29.23 25.02
CA SER A 14 17.20 -29.09 24.07
C SER A 14 17.15 -27.72 23.41
N ALA A 15 17.59 -26.70 24.16
CA ALA A 15 17.72 -25.34 23.65
C ALA A 15 18.72 -25.27 22.47
N ALA A 16 19.65 -26.22 22.39
CA ALA A 16 20.62 -26.32 21.29
C ALA A 16 20.04 -26.93 20.00
N SER A 17 19.04 -27.82 20.08
CA SER A 17 18.43 -28.45 18.89
C SER A 17 17.62 -27.49 18.04
N TRP A 18 17.08 -26.40 18.63
CA TRP A 18 16.23 -25.46 17.91
C TRP A 18 17.04 -24.58 16.93
N PHE A 19 18.30 -24.28 17.24
CA PHE A 19 19.16 -23.45 16.38
C PHE A 19 19.78 -24.20 15.19
N TYR A 20 19.83 -25.54 15.24
CA TYR A 20 20.44 -26.36 14.20
C TYR A 20 19.43 -27.01 13.23
N ASP A 21 18.12 -26.87 13.49
CA ASP A 21 17.08 -27.39 12.59
C ASP A 21 17.03 -26.55 11.29
N PRO A 22 17.21 -27.16 10.10
CA PRO A 22 17.16 -26.45 8.82
C PRO A 22 15.83 -25.72 8.59
N LYS A 23 14.71 -26.21 9.15
CA LYS A 23 13.41 -25.55 9.02
C LYS A 23 13.35 -24.24 9.81
N ILE A 24 13.89 -24.22 11.02
CA ILE A 24 13.91 -23.02 11.88
C ILE A 24 14.83 -21.97 11.28
N ARG A 25 16.01 -22.36 10.78
CA ARG A 25 16.93 -21.45 10.08
C ARG A 25 16.29 -20.83 8.84
N GLY A 26 15.55 -21.61 8.05
CA GLY A 26 14.83 -21.12 6.87
C GLY A 26 13.83 -20.02 7.22
N ILE A 27 13.00 -20.24 8.25
CA ILE A 27 12.03 -19.24 8.73
C ILE A 27 12.75 -17.98 9.24
N VAL A 28 13.85 -18.13 9.99
CA VAL A 28 14.62 -16.99 10.51
C VAL A 28 15.17 -16.13 9.37
N TYR A 29 15.77 -16.73 8.34
CA TYR A 29 16.26 -15.96 7.19
C TYR A 29 15.13 -15.31 6.40
N GLN A 30 14.00 -15.98 6.20
CA GLN A 30 12.86 -15.40 5.52
C GLN A 30 12.29 -14.18 6.26
N VAL A 31 12.13 -14.28 7.59
CA VAL A 31 11.68 -13.15 8.42
C VAL A 31 12.70 -12.02 8.37
N LEU A 32 14.00 -12.33 8.48
CA LEU A 32 15.07 -11.33 8.42
C LEU A 32 15.06 -10.59 7.08
N VAL A 33 14.98 -11.31 5.97
CA VAL A 33 14.91 -10.71 4.63
C VAL A 33 13.64 -9.90 4.46
N PHE A 34 12.49 -10.41 4.91
CA PHE A 34 11.22 -9.67 4.82
C PHE A 34 11.27 -8.35 5.61
N VAL A 35 11.73 -8.40 6.87
CA VAL A 35 11.91 -7.21 7.70
C VAL A 35 12.92 -6.26 7.07
N GLY A 36 14.03 -6.79 6.57
CA GLY A 36 15.06 -6.01 5.87
C GLY A 36 14.49 -5.32 4.61
N LEU A 37 13.67 -6.01 3.83
CA LEU A 37 13.00 -5.46 2.65
C LEU A 37 12.02 -4.34 3.02
N VAL A 38 11.16 -4.58 4.02
CA VAL A 38 10.21 -3.55 4.51
C VAL A 38 10.96 -2.33 5.02
N ALA A 39 12.01 -2.52 5.82
CA ALA A 39 12.84 -1.43 6.33
C ALA A 39 13.56 -0.67 5.20
N PHE A 40 14.05 -1.38 4.18
CA PHE A 40 14.70 -0.78 3.02
C PHE A 40 13.73 0.06 2.19
N VAL A 41 12.55 -0.47 1.88
CA VAL A 41 11.48 0.27 1.17
C VAL A 41 11.07 1.49 1.98
N TRP A 42 10.83 1.32 3.29
CA TRP A 42 10.51 2.42 4.20
C TRP A 42 11.59 3.51 4.17
N TRP A 43 12.86 3.12 4.23
CA TRP A 43 13.99 4.06 4.19
C TRP A 43 14.03 4.85 2.88
N ILE A 44 13.89 4.18 1.72
CA ILE A 44 13.85 4.84 0.42
C ILE A 44 12.67 5.81 0.35
N THR A 45 11.46 5.37 0.69
CA THR A 45 10.26 6.20 0.61
C THR A 45 10.40 7.47 1.47
N ASN A 46 10.89 7.35 2.70
CA ASN A 46 11.08 8.52 3.56
C ASN A 46 12.17 9.46 3.03
N ASN A 47 13.27 8.90 2.52
CA ASN A 47 14.32 9.70 1.89
C ASN A 47 13.78 10.46 0.66
N THR A 48 13.01 9.79 -0.19
CA THR A 48 12.36 10.41 -1.36
C THR A 48 11.39 11.51 -0.94
N ILE A 49 10.51 11.26 0.03
CA ILE A 49 9.55 12.27 0.52
C ILE A 49 10.29 13.50 1.06
N GLU A 50 11.33 13.31 1.87
CA GLU A 50 12.07 14.44 2.43
C GLU A 50 12.82 15.22 1.34
N ASN A 51 13.42 14.54 0.36
CA ASN A 51 14.04 15.20 -0.79
C ASN A 51 13.01 16.00 -1.62
N LEU A 52 11.82 15.45 -1.87
CA LEU A 52 10.74 16.13 -2.58
C LEU A 52 10.23 17.36 -1.80
N ARG A 53 10.13 17.24 -0.47
CA ARG A 53 9.76 18.33 0.42
C ARG A 53 10.80 19.46 0.38
N GLN A 54 12.09 19.13 0.41
CA GLN A 54 13.18 20.12 0.29
C GLN A 54 13.22 20.78 -1.08
N ALA A 55 12.85 20.05 -2.14
CA ALA A 55 12.74 20.58 -3.50
C ALA A 55 11.48 21.44 -3.73
N ASN A 56 10.61 21.62 -2.72
CA ASN A 56 9.29 22.27 -2.85
C ASN A 56 8.41 21.66 -3.97
N ILE A 57 8.59 20.37 -4.25
CA ILE A 57 7.76 19.66 -5.21
C ILE A 57 6.52 19.16 -4.48
N ALA A 58 5.36 19.66 -4.86
CA ALA A 58 4.07 19.18 -4.37
C ALA A 58 3.84 17.74 -4.88
N SER A 59 4.33 16.76 -4.13
CA SER A 59 4.18 15.34 -4.42
C SER A 59 3.03 14.72 -3.62
N GLY A 60 2.41 13.68 -4.17
CA GLY A 60 1.35 12.92 -3.51
C GLY A 60 -0.04 13.24 -4.07
N TYR A 61 -1.07 12.82 -3.33
CA TYR A 61 -2.47 12.91 -3.76
C TYR A 61 -3.25 14.01 -3.03
N ASP A 62 -2.57 14.84 -2.24
CA ASP A 62 -3.24 15.87 -1.45
C ASP A 62 -3.93 16.93 -2.33
N PHE A 63 -3.44 17.10 -3.56
CA PHE A 63 -4.10 17.93 -4.57
C PHE A 63 -5.56 17.53 -4.83
N LEU A 64 -5.91 16.24 -4.70
CA LEU A 64 -7.28 15.75 -4.89
C LEU A 64 -8.25 16.34 -3.86
N ASN A 65 -7.77 16.71 -2.68
CA ASN A 65 -8.56 17.36 -1.64
C ASN A 65 -8.62 18.90 -1.82
N GLY A 66 -7.75 19.46 -2.66
CA GLY A 66 -7.75 20.88 -2.98
C GLY A 66 -8.99 21.30 -3.75
N ARG A 67 -9.38 22.58 -3.61
CA ARG A 67 -10.49 23.20 -4.36
C ARG A 67 -10.14 23.26 -5.85
N ALA A 68 -11.02 22.75 -6.71
CA ALA A 68 -10.80 22.72 -8.15
C ALA A 68 -10.73 24.13 -8.75
N GLY A 69 -11.63 25.03 -8.35
CA GLY A 69 -11.59 26.45 -8.74
C GLY A 69 -11.94 26.73 -10.21
N PHE A 70 -12.46 25.73 -10.93
CA PHE A 70 -12.95 25.87 -12.30
C PHE A 70 -14.30 25.16 -12.48
N ASP A 71 -15.12 25.69 -13.39
CA ASP A 71 -16.39 25.07 -13.75
C ASP A 71 -16.20 24.00 -14.84
N ILE A 72 -16.99 22.94 -14.76
CA ILE A 72 -17.04 21.88 -15.75
C ILE A 72 -18.31 22.07 -16.59
N GLY A 73 -18.16 22.08 -17.92
CA GLY A 73 -19.28 22.34 -18.83
C GLY A 73 -20.41 21.31 -18.74
N GLN A 74 -20.07 20.02 -18.71
CA GLN A 74 -21.04 18.94 -18.53
C GLN A 74 -20.77 18.17 -17.24
N THR A 75 -21.75 18.20 -16.34
CA THR A 75 -21.69 17.63 -14.99
C THR A 75 -22.80 16.58 -14.81
N PRO A 76 -22.55 15.30 -15.15
CA PRO A 76 -23.54 14.22 -14.98
C PRO A 76 -23.92 13.98 -13.51
N ILE A 77 -23.06 14.40 -12.60
CA ILE A 77 -23.28 14.44 -11.15
C ILE A 77 -23.10 15.89 -10.69
N GLU A 78 -23.73 16.26 -9.58
CA GLU A 78 -23.58 17.59 -9.01
C GLU A 78 -22.09 17.92 -8.83
N TYR A 79 -21.70 19.12 -9.27
CA TYR A 79 -20.34 19.62 -9.20
C TYR A 79 -20.39 21.15 -9.29
N THR A 80 -19.51 21.81 -8.55
CA THR A 80 -19.32 23.26 -8.59
C THR A 80 -17.83 23.57 -8.55
N SER A 81 -17.43 24.79 -8.93
CA SER A 81 -16.04 25.28 -8.76
C SER A 81 -15.51 25.19 -7.32
N ASP A 82 -16.39 25.13 -6.32
CA ASP A 82 -16.03 24.94 -4.90
C ASP A 82 -15.74 23.48 -4.53
N SER A 83 -16.07 22.53 -5.42
CA SER A 83 -15.78 21.13 -5.21
C SER A 83 -14.28 20.81 -5.28
N THR A 84 -13.89 19.65 -4.77
CA THR A 84 -12.49 19.24 -4.77
C THR A 84 -12.03 18.73 -6.16
N TYR A 85 -10.73 18.76 -6.42
CA TYR A 85 -10.13 18.19 -7.64
C TYR A 85 -10.47 16.69 -7.79
N GLY A 86 -10.57 15.95 -6.69
CA GLY A 86 -11.01 14.55 -6.71
C GLY A 86 -12.42 14.39 -7.24
N ARG A 87 -13.35 15.28 -6.87
CA ARG A 87 -14.71 15.28 -7.44
C ARG A 87 -14.69 15.66 -8.91
N ALA A 88 -13.90 16.66 -9.30
CA ALA A 88 -13.72 17.05 -10.71
C ALA A 88 -13.23 15.88 -11.57
N PHE A 89 -12.27 15.10 -11.05
CA PHE A 89 -11.74 13.91 -11.73
C PHE A 89 -12.81 12.84 -11.95
N ILE A 90 -13.64 12.55 -10.94
CA ILE A 90 -14.76 11.59 -11.04
C ILE A 90 -15.79 12.07 -12.07
N VAL A 91 -16.16 13.35 -12.03
CA VAL A 91 -17.09 13.96 -13.01
C VAL A 91 -16.56 13.76 -14.43
N GLY A 92 -15.27 14.04 -14.65
CA GLY A 92 -14.61 13.85 -15.95
C GLY A 92 -14.62 12.40 -16.40
N MET A 93 -14.30 11.45 -15.51
CA MET A 93 -14.31 10.02 -15.83
C MET A 93 -15.71 9.53 -16.22
N ILE A 94 -16.74 9.92 -15.47
CA ILE A 94 -18.13 9.58 -15.79
C ILE A 94 -18.51 10.15 -17.16
N ASN A 95 -18.11 11.38 -17.45
CA ASN A 95 -18.34 11.98 -18.76
C ASN A 95 -17.69 11.15 -19.87
N THR A 96 -16.42 10.77 -19.74
CA THR A 96 -15.73 9.91 -20.71
C THR A 96 -16.46 8.58 -20.93
N VAL A 97 -16.93 7.93 -19.86
CA VAL A 97 -17.69 6.68 -19.96
C VAL A 97 -19.01 6.87 -20.70
N ILE A 98 -19.75 7.94 -20.41
CA ILE A 98 -21.01 8.26 -21.10
C ILE A 98 -20.75 8.47 -22.61
N VAL A 99 -19.76 9.30 -22.96
CA VAL A 99 -19.42 9.59 -24.36
C VAL A 99 -18.96 8.32 -25.07
N ALA A 100 -18.12 7.51 -24.42
CA ALA A 100 -17.65 6.23 -24.97
C ALA A 100 -18.82 5.25 -25.19
N PHE A 101 -19.77 5.15 -24.27
CA PHE A 101 -20.94 4.29 -24.38
C PHE A 101 -21.78 4.63 -25.61
N PHE A 102 -22.16 5.90 -25.77
CA PHE A 102 -22.93 6.34 -26.94
C PHE A 102 -22.12 6.20 -28.23
N GLY A 103 -20.81 6.49 -28.20
CA GLY A 103 -19.92 6.30 -29.35
C GLY A 103 -19.88 4.85 -29.83
N ILE A 104 -19.73 3.88 -28.91
CA ILE A 104 -19.73 2.45 -29.23
C ILE A 104 -21.09 2.01 -29.78
N LEU A 105 -22.18 2.45 -29.16
CA LEU A 105 -23.52 2.11 -29.59
C LEU A 105 -23.79 2.59 -31.02
N THR A 106 -23.49 3.86 -31.32
CA THR A 106 -23.66 4.42 -32.65
C THR A 106 -22.73 3.74 -33.67
N ALA A 107 -21.47 3.49 -33.30
CA ALA A 107 -20.53 2.78 -34.17
C ALA A 107 -21.00 1.37 -34.51
N THR A 108 -21.64 0.66 -33.56
CA THR A 108 -22.17 -0.70 -33.76
C THR A 108 -23.42 -0.72 -34.64
N ILE A 109 -24.22 0.35 -34.64
CA ILE A 109 -25.43 0.44 -35.48
C ILE A 109 -25.07 0.86 -36.92
N VAL A 110 -24.11 1.77 -37.06
CA VAL A 110 -23.73 2.36 -38.36
C VAL A 110 -22.68 1.52 -39.10
N GLY A 111 -21.73 0.93 -38.37
CA GLY A 111 -20.65 0.10 -38.92
C GLY A 111 -21.07 -1.35 -39.13
#